data_AF-A0A398BNP4-F1
#
_entry.id   AF-A0A398BNP4-F1
#
_cell.length_a   1.000
_cell.length_b   1.000
_cell.length_c   1.000
_cell.angle_alpha   90.00
_cell.angle_beta   90.00
_cell.angle_gamma   90.00
#
_symmetry.space_group_name_H-M   'P 1'
#
loop_
_entity.id
_entity.type
_entity.pdbx_description
1 polymer ?
#
loop_
_entity_poly.entity_id
_entity_poly.type
_entity_poly.pdbx_seq_one_letter_code
_entity_poly.pdbx_strand_id
1 'polypeptide(L)'
;MVEVYEIANIEKHTELAEADSARIGRRFYIGVLAVGYRALLPHVDDEGKVLLTSVVDCVLGKEGDNEIIFTTVNSIYTLRKVVR
;
A
#
# COMPACT_ATOMS: atom_id res chain seq x y z
N MET A 1 -12.97 9.40 -10.75
CA MET A 1 -12.81 9.65 -9.29
C MET A 1 -11.57 8.89 -8.88
N VAL A 2 -10.60 9.54 -8.23
CA VAL A 2 -9.39 8.85 -7.77
C VAL A 2 -9.70 8.18 -6.44
N GLU A 3 -9.57 6.86 -6.38
CA GLU A 3 -9.79 6.09 -5.16
C GLU A 3 -8.64 6.34 -4.17
N VAL A 4 -8.97 6.77 -2.95
CA VAL A 4 -8.01 6.97 -1.87
C VAL A 4 -7.96 5.73 -1.00
N TYR A 5 -6.76 5.31 -0.63
CA TYR A 5 -6.51 4.19 0.25
C TYR A 5 -5.64 4.60 1.43
N GLU A 6 -5.90 4.04 2.60
CA GLU A 6 -5.12 4.19 3.81
C GLU A 6 -4.34 2.91 4.07
N ILE A 7 -3.08 3.00 4.48
CA ILE A 7 -2.34 1.81 4.94
C ILE A 7 -2.91 1.41 6.30
N ALA A 8 -3.70 0.34 6.33
CA ALA A 8 -4.27 -0.20 7.55
C ALA A 8 -3.26 -1.09 8.31
N ASN A 9 -2.44 -1.84 7.56
CA ASN A 9 -1.43 -2.72 8.15
C ASN A 9 -0.23 -2.92 7.22
N ILE A 10 0.94 -3.18 7.80
CA ILE A 10 2.13 -3.63 7.08
C ILE A 10 2.73 -4.79 7.87
N GLU A 11 2.74 -5.98 7.28
CA GLU A 11 3.40 -7.15 7.85
C GLU A 11 4.69 -7.40 7.08
N LYS A 12 5.82 -7.45 7.75
CA LYS A 12 7.09 -7.79 7.09
C LYS A 12 7.38 -9.27 7.24
N HIS A 13 7.99 -9.87 6.22
CA HIS A 13 8.55 -11.22 6.32
C HIS A 13 9.77 -11.28 7.26
N THR A 14 10.31 -10.12 7.65
CA THR A 14 11.40 -9.94 8.62
C THR A 14 10.97 -8.97 9.73
N GLU A 15 11.83 -8.65 10.69
CA GLU A 15 11.51 -7.71 11.78
C GLU A 15 10.99 -6.36 11.25
N LEU A 16 9.94 -5.85 11.90
CA LEU A 16 9.31 -4.57 11.58
C LEU A 16 10.28 -3.43 11.89
N ALA A 17 10.65 -2.66 10.85
CA ALA A 17 11.40 -1.42 11.06
C ALA A 17 10.45 -0.32 11.52
N GLU A 18 10.88 0.52 12.46
CA GLU A 18 10.08 1.65 13.00
C GLU A 18 9.52 2.57 11.89
N ALA A 19 10.23 2.66 10.76
CA ALA A 19 9.82 3.42 9.58
C ALA A 19 8.53 2.91 8.91
N ASP A 20 8.17 1.62 9.08
CA ASP A 20 6.96 1.04 8.52
C ASP A 20 5.74 1.30 9.42
N SER A 21 5.90 1.26 10.74
CA SER A 21 4.86 1.69 11.67
C SER A 21 4.45 3.14 11.47
N ALA A 22 5.40 4.02 11.12
CA ALA A 22 5.12 5.42 10.79
C ALA A 22 4.29 5.62 9.50
N ARG A 23 4.11 4.56 8.70
CA ARG A 23 3.32 4.57 7.46
C ARG A 23 1.88 4.12 7.67
N ILE A 24 1.59 3.38 8.74
CA ILE A 24 0.24 2.94 9.09
C ILE A 24 -0.62 4.18 9.40
N GLY A 25 -1.84 4.23 8.87
CA GLY A 25 -2.76 5.36 8.96
C GLY A 25 -2.51 6.49 7.95
N ARG A 26 -1.47 6.38 7.10
CA ARG A 26 -1.25 7.35 6.02
C ARG A 26 -2.09 7.00 4.78
N ARG A 27 -2.51 8.06 4.07
CA ARG A 27 -3.36 7.97 2.88
C ARG A 27 -2.58 8.16 1.60
N PHE A 28 -2.87 7.31 0.63
CA PHE A 28 -2.22 7.20 -0.66
C PHE A 28 -3.22 6.96 -1.78
N TYR A 29 -2.81 7.33 -2.99
CA TYR A 29 -3.43 6.89 -4.23
C TYR A 29 -2.78 5.60 -4.73
N ILE A 30 -3.48 4.84 -5.56
CA ILE A 30 -2.87 3.73 -6.29
C ILE A 30 -2.37 4.27 -7.63
N GLY A 31 -1.06 4.48 -7.75
CA GLY A 31 -0.43 4.85 -9.01
C GLY A 31 -0.18 3.61 -9.87
N VAL A 32 0.66 2.70 -9.35
CA VAL A 32 1.00 1.42 -9.99
C VAL A 32 0.92 0.31 -8.96
N LEU A 33 0.11 -0.70 -9.23
CA LEU A 33 0.04 -1.90 -8.41
C LEU A 33 -0.17 -3.11 -9.34
N ALA A 34 0.94 -3.74 -9.73
CA ALA A 34 0.95 -4.88 -10.64
C ALA A 34 2.06 -5.85 -10.24
N VAL A 35 1.77 -7.14 -10.35
CA VAL A 35 2.73 -8.22 -10.08
C VAL A 35 3.96 -8.07 -10.99
N GLY A 36 5.15 -8.23 -10.43
CA GLY A 36 6.43 -8.04 -11.12
C GLY A 36 6.92 -6.58 -11.17
N TYR A 37 6.12 -5.62 -10.73
CA TYR A 37 6.49 -4.21 -10.63
C TYR A 37 6.58 -3.76 -9.18
N ARG A 38 7.31 -2.67 -8.92
CA ARG A 38 7.30 -2.01 -7.60
C ARG A 38 5.98 -1.26 -7.44
N ALA A 39 5.32 -1.39 -6.28
CA ALA A 39 4.11 -0.62 -6.07
C ALA A 39 4.46 0.86 -5.91
N LEU A 40 3.68 1.71 -6.58
CA LEU A 40 3.83 3.16 -6.59
C LEU A 40 2.58 3.75 -5.96
N LEU A 41 2.75 4.31 -4.77
CA LEU A 41 1.69 4.84 -3.93
C LEU A 41 1.95 6.33 -3.65
N PRO A 42 1.42 7.27 -4.46
CA PRO A 42 1.56 8.70 -4.22
C PRO A 42 0.79 9.13 -2.97
N HIS A 43 1.36 10.02 -2.17
CA HIS A 43 0.67 10.57 -1.01
C HIS A 43 -0.48 11.49 -1.42
N VAL A 44 -1.60 11.41 -0.67
CA VAL A 44 -2.77 12.26 -0.92
C VAL A 44 -2.53 13.73 -0.59
N ASP A 45 -1.74 14.00 0.46
CA ASP A 45 -1.46 15.36 0.93
C ASP A 45 -0.32 16.04 0.13
N ASP A 46 0.52 15.23 -0.52
CA ASP A 46 1.73 15.68 -1.20
C ASP A 46 2.06 14.71 -2.34
N GLU A 47 1.61 15.04 -3.55
CA GLU A 47 1.80 14.18 -4.73
C GLU A 47 3.29 14.00 -5.12
N GLY A 48 4.18 14.86 -4.61
CA GLY A 48 5.62 14.72 -4.76
C GLY A 48 6.22 13.63 -3.86
N LYS A 49 5.50 13.19 -2.82
CA LYS A 49 5.92 12.11 -1.93
C LYS A 49 5.30 10.80 -2.35
N VAL A 50 6.11 9.97 -3.01
CA VAL A 50 5.67 8.65 -3.45
C VAL A 50 6.28 7.56 -2.58
N LEU A 51 5.43 6.70 -2.03
CA LEU A 51 5.88 5.47 -1.42
C LEU A 51 6.14 4.44 -2.53
N LEU A 52 7.41 4.08 -2.68
CA LEU A 52 7.87 3.00 -3.54
C LEU A 52 8.13 1.76 -2.68
N THR A 53 7.42 0.68 -2.98
CA THR A 53 7.62 -0.60 -2.28
C THR A 53 8.61 -1.50 -3.04
N SER A 54 8.87 -2.68 -2.48
CA SER A 54 9.56 -3.75 -3.21
C SER A 54 8.69 -4.31 -4.34
N VAL A 55 9.26 -5.17 -5.17
CA VAL A 55 8.52 -5.84 -6.25
C VAL A 55 7.30 -6.54 -5.65
N VAL A 56 6.13 -6.27 -6.22
CA VAL A 56 4.87 -6.93 -5.89
C VAL A 56 4.96 -8.36 -6.39
N ASP A 57 4.83 -9.29 -5.47
CA ASP A 57 4.83 -10.73 -5.73
C ASP A 57 3.40 -11.22 -6.02
N CYS A 58 2.42 -10.76 -5.24
CA CYS A 58 1.04 -11.16 -5.38
C CYS A 58 0.09 -10.03 -4.98
N VAL A 59 -1.07 -9.94 -5.62
CA VAL A 59 -2.18 -9.06 -5.20
C VAL A 59 -3.34 -9.99 -4.84
N LEU A 60 -3.58 -10.17 -3.55
CA LEU A 60 -4.55 -11.14 -3.02
C LEU A 60 -6.00 -10.71 -3.21
N GLY A 61 -6.23 -9.47 -3.66
CA GLY A 61 -7.51 -9.00 -4.18
C GLY A 61 -8.16 -7.91 -3.34
N LYS A 62 -9.23 -7.34 -3.91
CA LYS A 62 -10.11 -6.37 -3.27
C LYS A 62 -11.12 -7.13 -2.41
N GLU A 63 -10.87 -7.36 -1.13
CA GLU A 63 -11.90 -7.94 -0.26
C GLU A 63 -13.03 -6.90 -0.10
N GLY A 64 -14.21 -7.20 -0.66
CA GLY A 64 -15.40 -6.35 -0.54
C GLY A 64 -15.31 -4.93 -1.13
N ASP A 65 -14.55 -4.73 -2.23
CA ASP A 65 -14.33 -3.43 -2.93
C ASP A 65 -13.64 -2.33 -2.09
N ASN A 66 -13.41 -2.59 -0.81
CA ASN A 66 -12.96 -1.62 0.17
C ASN A 66 -11.57 -1.90 0.74
N GLU A 67 -10.97 -3.06 0.51
CA GLU A 67 -9.64 -3.36 1.03
C GLU A 67 -8.78 -4.04 -0.03
N ILE A 68 -7.56 -3.55 -0.28
CA ILE A 68 -6.59 -4.16 -1.19
C ILE A 68 -5.47 -4.75 -0.34
N ILE A 69 -5.26 -6.05 -0.46
CA ILE A 69 -4.12 -6.72 0.16
C ILE A 69 -3.13 -7.09 -0.95
N PHE A 70 -1.89 -6.65 -0.82
CA PHE A 70 -0.83 -7.04 -1.74
C PHE A 70 0.43 -7.43 -1.00
N THR A 71 1.08 -8.46 -1.51
CA THR A 71 2.33 -9.00 -1.01
C THR A 71 3.45 -8.54 -1.93
N THR A 72 4.50 -8.01 -1.31
CA THR A 72 5.77 -7.73 -1.95
C THR A 72 6.80 -8.72 -1.44
N VAL A 73 7.93 -8.83 -2.13
CA VAL A 73 9.04 -9.73 -1.76
C VAL A 73 9.42 -9.65 -0.27
N ASN A 74 9.27 -8.48 0.35
CA ASN A 74 9.69 -8.26 1.74
C ASN A 74 8.52 -8.06 2.72
N SER A 75 7.32 -7.77 2.24
CA SER A 75 6.24 -7.25 3.09
C SER A 75 4.87 -7.40 2.46
N ILE A 76 3.87 -7.69 3.29
CA ILE A 76 2.45 -7.69 2.97
C ILE A 76 1.90 -6.33 3.42
N TYR A 77 1.15 -5.69 2.53
CA TYR A 77 0.49 -4.42 2.78
C TYR A 77 -1.02 -4.61 2.71
N THR A 78 -1.72 -4.07 3.71
CA THR A 78 -3.18 -3.98 3.74
C THR A 78 -3.57 -2.54 3.56
N LEU A 79 -4.22 -2.24 2.44
CA LEU A 79 -4.74 -0.93 2.11
C LEU A 79 -6.26 -0.92 2.26
N ARG A 80 -6.80 0.07 2.96
CA ARG A 80 -8.24 0.26 3.13
C ARG A 80 -8.72 1.49 2.38
N LYS A 81 -9.70 1.32 1.51
CA LYS A 81 -10.36 2.39 0.76
C LYS A 81 -11.02 3.35 1.75
N VAL A 82 -10.68 4.62 1.62
CA VAL A 82 -11.28 5.71 2.40
C VAL A 82 -12.49 6.20 1.62
N VAL A 83 -13.68 5.70 1.97
CA VAL A 83 -14.95 6.19 1.41
C VAL A 83 -15.28 7.52 2.11
N ARG A 84 -15.38 8.60 1.34
CA ARG A 84 -15.85 9.92 1.80
C ARG A 84 -17.36 10.02 1.63
#